data_AF-A0ABD3YRW4-F1
#
_entry.id   AF-A0ABD3YRW4-F1
#
_cell.length_a   1.000
_cell.length_b   1.000
_cell.length_c   1.000
_cell.angle_alpha   90.00
_cell.angle_beta   90.00
_cell.angle_gamma   90.00
#
_symmetry.space_group_name_H-M   'P 1'
#
loop_
_entity.id
_entity.type
_entity.pdbx_description
1 polymer ?
#
loop_
_entity_poly.entity_id
_entity_poly.type
_entity_poly.pdbx_seq_one_letter_code
_entity_poly.pdbx_strand_id
1 'polypeptide(L)'
;MENNLAGRRHYTEQEAMRERALASAKEAERIYRIRYESGAESLQSWLTAQETRRNAEITLAENRLNKLLNYVALVQSLGGDAKAGTHPDT
;
A
#
# COMPACT_ATOMS: atom_id res chain seq x y z
N MET A 1 -10.94 21.04 1.24
CA MET A 1 -10.48 20.32 2.46
C MET A 1 -11.16 18.97 2.66
N GLU A 2 -12.46 18.84 2.39
CA GLU A 2 -13.24 17.59 2.55
C GLU A 2 -12.69 16.40 1.74
N ASN A 3 -12.19 16.65 0.53
CA ASN A 3 -11.57 15.63 -0.34
C ASN A 3 -10.25 15.05 0.23
N ASN A 4 -9.49 15.83 1.01
CA ASN A 4 -8.20 15.40 1.58
C ASN A 4 -8.38 14.49 2.82
N LEU A 5 -9.37 14.79 3.66
CA LEU A 5 -9.74 13.93 4.80
C LEU A 5 -10.36 12.62 4.35
N ALA A 6 -11.18 12.64 3.29
CA ALA A 6 -11.74 11.46 2.66
C ALA A 6 -10.63 10.54 2.10
N GLY A 7 -9.66 11.10 1.37
CA GLY A 7 -8.51 10.34 0.84
C GLY A 7 -7.74 9.60 1.95
N ARG A 8 -7.45 10.27 3.07
CA ARG A 8 -6.68 9.66 4.18
C ARG A 8 -7.39 8.45 4.83
N ARG A 9 -8.72 8.49 4.99
CA ARG A 9 -9.50 7.35 5.50
C ARG A 9 -9.46 6.19 4.51
N HIS A 10 -9.70 6.46 3.23
CA HIS A 10 -9.64 5.45 2.17
C HIS A 10 -8.28 4.75 2.07
N TYR A 11 -7.16 5.47 2.21
CA TYR A 11 -5.84 4.84 2.19
C TYR A 11 -5.59 3.95 3.41
N THR A 12 -6.08 4.34 4.59
CA THR A 12 -5.88 3.57 5.82
C THR A 12 -6.68 2.25 5.80
N GLU A 13 -7.91 2.29 5.31
CA GLU A 13 -8.73 1.08 5.12
C GLU A 13 -8.13 0.14 4.08
N GLN A 14 -7.65 0.70 2.95
CA GLN A 14 -6.94 -0.07 1.94
C GLN A 14 -5.65 -0.69 2.49
N GLU A 15 -4.87 0.04 3.29
CA GLU A 15 -3.63 -0.46 3.91
C GLU A 15 -3.91 -1.72 4.74
N ALA A 16 -4.91 -1.68 5.62
CA ALA A 16 -5.29 -2.83 6.44
C ALA A 16 -5.72 -4.06 5.60
N MET A 17 -6.45 -3.84 4.50
CA MET A 17 -6.81 -4.91 3.57
C MET A 17 -5.59 -5.49 2.85
N ARG A 18 -4.64 -4.64 2.41
CA ARG A 18 -3.40 -5.07 1.75
C ARG A 18 -2.46 -5.82 2.70
N GLU A 19 -2.38 -5.42 3.96
CA GLU A 19 -1.62 -6.14 4.99
C GLU A 19 -2.18 -7.54 5.25
N ARG A 20 -3.50 -7.68 5.32
CA ARG A 20 -4.15 -9.00 5.41
C ARG A 20 -3.89 -9.84 4.17
N ALA A 21 -3.98 -9.25 2.98
CA ALA A 21 -3.69 -9.95 1.73
C ALA A 21 -2.24 -10.46 1.69
N LEU A 22 -1.28 -9.64 2.13
CA LEU A 22 0.13 -10.04 2.24
C LEU A 22 0.32 -11.17 3.27
N ALA A 23 -0.34 -11.10 4.41
CA ALA A 23 -0.28 -12.17 5.42
C ALA A 23 -0.80 -13.50 4.86
N SER A 24 -1.95 -13.48 4.16
CA SER A 24 -2.50 -14.67 3.50
C SER A 24 -1.58 -15.20 2.41
N ALA A 25 -0.97 -14.33 1.60
CA ALA A 25 -0.05 -14.75 0.54
C ALA A 25 1.23 -15.39 1.10
N LYS A 26 1.76 -14.86 2.22
CA LYS A 26 2.90 -15.46 2.95
C LYS A 26 2.57 -16.85 3.46
N GLU A 27 1.39 -17.04 4.03
CA GLU A 27 0.97 -18.34 4.54
C GLU A 27 0.74 -19.36 3.40
N ALA A 28 0.12 -18.91 2.30
CA ALA A 28 -0.03 -19.74 1.10
C ALA A 28 1.32 -20.19 0.54
N GLU A 29 2.29 -19.29 0.39
CA GLU A 29 3.66 -19.64 -0.03
C GLU A 29 4.30 -20.67 0.90
N ARG A 30 4.16 -20.49 2.22
CA ARG A 30 4.70 -21.44 3.21
C ARG A 30 4.11 -22.84 3.03
N ILE A 31 2.79 -22.95 2.81
CA ILE A 31 2.11 -24.23 2.57
C ILE A 31 2.60 -24.86 1.27
N TYR A 32 2.67 -24.09 0.17
CA TYR A 32 3.14 -24.62 -1.12
C TYR A 32 4.60 -25.04 -1.10
N ARG A 33 5.45 -24.31 -0.37
CA ARG A 33 6.84 -24.69 -0.15
C ARG A 33 6.94 -26.07 0.50
N ILE A 34 6.22 -26.29 1.60
CA ILE A 34 6.23 -27.58 2.31
C ILE A 34 5.74 -28.72 1.41
N ARG A 35 4.67 -28.49 0.63
CA ARG A 35 4.14 -29.49 -0.31
C ARG A 35 5.10 -29.78 -1.46
N TYR A 36 5.80 -28.77 -1.97
CA TYR A 36 6.84 -28.95 -2.98
C TYR A 36 8.02 -29.77 -2.42
N GLU A 37 8.52 -29.40 -1.23
CA GLU A 37 9.61 -30.11 -0.55
C GLU A 37 9.25 -31.57 -0.24
N SER A 38 7.98 -31.86 0.02
CA SER A 38 7.47 -33.24 0.21
C SER A 38 7.13 -33.97 -1.09
N GLY A 39 7.30 -33.35 -2.26
CA GLY A 39 6.92 -33.90 -3.57
C GLY A 39 5.41 -34.01 -3.83
N ALA A 40 4.57 -33.39 -3.00
CA ALA A 40 3.12 -33.41 -3.12
C ALA A 40 2.56 -32.33 -4.07
N GLU A 41 3.37 -31.33 -4.42
CA GLU A 41 3.04 -30.24 -5.35
C GLU A 41 4.19 -29.94 -6.30
N SER A 42 3.88 -29.30 -7.43
CA SER A 42 4.88 -28.91 -8.42
C SER A 42 5.72 -27.70 -7.98
N LEU A 43 6.96 -27.60 -8.48
CA LEU A 43 7.78 -26.38 -8.34
C LEU A 43 7.05 -25.14 -8.86
N GLN A 44 6.30 -25.29 -9.96
CA GLN A 44 5.52 -24.20 -10.54
C GLN A 44 4.46 -23.67 -9.56
N SER A 45 3.79 -24.55 -8.82
CA SER A 45 2.81 -24.16 -7.78
C SER A 45 3.45 -23.28 -6.71
N TRP A 46 4.66 -23.61 -6.26
CA TRP A 46 5.40 -22.79 -5.29
C TRP A 46 5.86 -21.46 -5.89
N LEU A 47 6.33 -21.43 -7.14
CA LEU A 47 6.72 -20.20 -7.82
C LEU A 47 5.53 -19.25 -8.01
N THR A 48 4.36 -19.76 -8.36
CA THR A 48 3.13 -18.96 -8.45
C THR A 48 2.72 -18.38 -7.09
N ALA A 49 2.89 -19.14 -6.00
CA ALA A 49 2.65 -18.62 -4.66
C ALA A 49 3.66 -17.51 -4.26
N GLN A 50 4.93 -17.69 -4.61
CA GLN A 50 5.96 -16.65 -4.42
C GLN A 50 5.66 -15.37 -5.21
N GLU A 51 5.23 -15.51 -6.47
CA GLU A 51 4.82 -14.37 -7.30
C GLU A 51 3.61 -13.65 -6.69
N THR A 52 2.63 -14.40 -6.19
CA THR A 52 1.46 -13.84 -5.50
C THR A 52 1.86 -13.04 -4.26
N ARG A 53 2.78 -13.56 -3.42
CA ARG A 53 3.33 -12.81 -2.28
C ARG A 53 4.02 -11.53 -2.74
N ARG A 54 4.90 -11.63 -3.74
CA ARG A 54 5.65 -10.47 -4.26
C ARG A 54 4.71 -9.37 -4.76
N ASN A 55 3.66 -9.74 -5.48
CA ASN A 55 2.66 -8.79 -5.95
C ASN A 55 1.92 -8.11 -4.79
N ALA A 56 1.57 -8.87 -3.72
CA ALA A 56 0.97 -8.27 -2.52
C ALA A 56 1.92 -7.29 -1.81
N GLU A 57 3.22 -7.56 -1.76
CA GLU A 57 4.23 -6.64 -1.21
C GLU A 57 4.33 -5.35 -2.03
N ILE A 58 4.37 -5.46 -3.36
CA ILE A 58 4.39 -4.32 -4.27
C ILE A 58 3.16 -3.44 -4.04
N THR A 59 1.96 -4.03 -4.04
CA THR A 59 0.72 -3.26 -3.84
C THR A 59 0.67 -2.58 -2.47
N LEU A 60 1.16 -3.21 -1.41
CA LEU A 60 1.26 -2.58 -0.08
C LEU A 60 2.25 -1.42 -0.08
N ALA A 61 3.40 -1.57 -0.74
CA ALA A 61 4.40 -0.50 -0.87
C ALA A 61 3.85 0.70 -1.66
N GLU A 62 3.14 0.46 -2.77
CA GLU A 62 2.48 1.50 -3.56
C GLU A 62 1.43 2.26 -2.74
N ASN A 63 0.62 1.57 -1.93
CA ASN A 63 -0.36 2.22 -1.06
C ASN A 63 0.33 3.16 -0.05
N ARG A 64 1.43 2.70 0.56
CA ARG A 64 2.23 3.51 1.49
C ARG A 64 2.87 4.72 0.81
N LEU A 65 3.40 4.56 -0.40
CA LEU A 65 3.93 5.67 -1.19
C LEU A 65 2.84 6.71 -1.49
N ASN A 66 1.66 6.27 -1.93
CA ASN A 66 0.54 7.16 -2.20
C ASN A 66 0.10 7.93 -0.96
N LYS A 67 0.10 7.30 0.22
CA LYS A 67 -0.19 7.97 1.49
C LYS A 67 0.82 9.09 1.81
N LEU A 68 2.11 8.85 1.56
CA LEU A 68 3.17 9.85 1.74
C LEU A 68 3.05 11.01 0.75
N LEU A 69 2.79 10.72 -0.53
CA LEU A 69 2.60 11.76 -1.56
C LEU A 69 1.40 12.66 -1.24
N ASN A 70 0.28 12.09 -0.79
CA ASN A 70 -0.88 12.86 -0.34
C ASN A 70 -0.55 13.74 0.87
N TYR A 71 0.25 13.24 1.81
CA TYR A 71 0.69 14.04 2.96
C TYR A 71 1.56 15.23 2.52
N VAL A 72 2.52 15.01 1.62
CA VAL A 72 3.35 16.09 1.06
C VAL A 72 2.50 17.13 0.35
N ALA A 73 1.55 16.72 -0.50
CA ALA A 73 0.65 17.63 -1.20
C ALA A 73 -0.20 18.48 -0.24
N LEU A 74 -0.70 17.89 0.84
CA LEU A 74 -1.45 18.61 1.87
C LEU A 74 -0.57 19.64 2.60
N VAL A 75 0.66 19.29 2.95
CA VAL A 75 1.59 20.23 3.60
C VAL A 75 1.94 21.39 2.66
N GLN A 76 2.14 21.11 1.36
CA GLN A 76 2.40 22.14 0.35
C GLN A 76 1.21 23.07 0.15
N SER A 77 -0.03 22.56 0.10
CA SER A 77 -1.21 23.41 -0.04
C SER A 77 -1.37 24.33 1.17
N LEU A 78 -1.17 23.81 2.39
CA LEU A 78 -1.24 24.63 3.61
C LEU A 78 -0.15 25.72 3.66
N GLY A 79 1.06 25.43 3.18
CA GLY A 79 2.15 26.40 3.10
C GLY A 79 2.01 27.41 1.94
N GLY A 80 1.32 27.03 0.86
CA GLY A 80 1.01 27.90 -0.28
C GLY A 80 -0.19 28.82 -0.02
N ASP A 81 -1.26 28.31 0.57
CA ASP A 81 -2.45 29.07 0.96
C ASP A 81 -2.11 30.12 2.04
N ALA A 82 -1.19 29.79 2.97
CA ALA A 82 -0.69 30.75 3.95
C ALA A 82 0.09 31.92 3.33
N LYS A 83 0.70 31.74 2.14
CA LYS A 83 1.37 32.82 1.40
C LYS A 83 0.43 33.62 0.49
N ALA A 84 -0.69 33.04 0.06
CA ALA A 84 -1.69 33.74 -0.73
C ALA A 84 -2.53 34.73 0.11
N GLY A 85 -2.55 34.58 1.44
CA GLY A 85 -3.24 35.49 2.37
C GLY A 85 -2.51 36.80 2.71
N THR A 86 -1.29 37.02 2.22
CA THR A 86 -0.57 38.28 2.39
C THR A 86 -0.68 39.13 1.12
N HIS A 87 -1.86 39.68 0.87
CA HIS A 87 -1.96 40.89 0.05
C HIS A 87 -1.66 42.09 0.97
N PRO A 88 -0.58 42.85 0.76
CA PRO A 88 -0.41 44.13 1.41
C PRO A 88 -1.37 45.12 0.74
N ASP A 89 -2.46 45.46 1.43
CA ASP A 89 -3.17 46.72 1.16
C ASP A 89 -2.18 47.87 1.42
N THR A 90 -1.64 48.45 0.35
CA THR A 90 -1.12 49.83 0.29
C THR A 90 -1.32 50.39 -1.11
#